data_AF-A0A6C0QXJ0-F1
#
_entry.id   AF-A0A6C0QXJ0-F1
#
_cell.length_a   1.000
_cell.length_b   1.000
_cell.length_c   1.000
_cell.angle_alpha   90.00
_cell.angle_beta   90.00
_cell.angle_gamma   90.00
#
_symmetry.space_group_name_H-M   'P 1'
#
loop_
_entity.id
_entity.type
_entity.pdbx_description
1 polymer ?
#
loop_
_entity_poly.entity_id
_entity_poly.type
_entity_poly.pdbx_seq_one_letter_code
_entity_poly.pdbx_strand_id
1 'polypeptide(L)'
;MDIWSIGPFQLKAELIISLISAAAGLAAIKIVHRKSGWHSAPVTDLVFNGLVIIFLFWKFGHVLSDPSLLWENSSLVVLASGTGKDIILGTLVAILYISAQAGKTSLDGATWLDFLAYGLTAGGSMYFILHQEPSFVFAWPWETDSAAFSQPVSLYMGILLVLLGLRFILLPPGRRGTAFSFLLIWFGLSGLIVSLFSPQTIWRWGLSSGQFVYLFFPIIGMILDWLFFRMEKNRLEHTTSRKEMNTMTDKNNSKAQDLQEQENKNRKKNSHTGGVDKKLNGPNRPST
;
A
#
# COMPACT_ATOMS: atom_id res chain seq x y z
N MET A 1 3.17 -18.28 27.95
CA MET A 1 3.26 -16.82 27.74
C MET A 1 4.55 -16.38 28.39
N ASP A 2 5.62 -16.38 27.61
CA ASP A 2 6.96 -16.21 28.17
C ASP A 2 7.22 -14.71 28.38
N ILE A 3 7.27 -14.33 29.64
CA ILE A 3 7.58 -12.98 30.09
C ILE A 3 9.08 -12.95 30.33
N TRP A 4 9.81 -12.21 29.49
CA TRP A 4 11.22 -12.01 29.72
C TRP A 4 11.39 -10.86 30.70
N SER A 5 11.82 -11.20 31.91
CA SER A 5 11.99 -10.25 32.99
C SER A 5 13.45 -9.81 33.02
N ILE A 6 13.72 -8.56 32.66
CA ILE A 6 15.02 -7.92 32.89
C ILE A 6 14.81 -6.98 34.08
N GLY A 7 15.10 -7.47 35.29
CA GLY A 7 14.85 -6.73 36.53
C GLY A 7 13.36 -6.44 36.75
N PRO A 8 12.95 -5.20 37.09
CA PRO A 8 11.54 -4.85 37.31
C PRO A 8 10.74 -4.73 36.00
N PHE A 9 11.39 -4.77 34.84
CA PHE A 9 10.72 -4.66 33.54
C PHE A 9 10.33 -6.03 33.02
N GLN A 10 9.02 -6.28 33.02
CA GLN A 10 8.41 -7.44 32.38
C GLN A 10 8.09 -7.09 30.92
N LEU A 11 8.96 -7.52 30.00
CA LEU A 11 8.69 -7.39 28.57
C LEU A 11 7.96 -8.65 28.10
N LYS A 12 6.73 -8.47 27.61
CA LYS A 12 5.97 -9.53 26.95
C LYS A 12 6.68 -9.89 25.65
N ALA A 13 6.99 -11.17 25.44
CA ALA A 13 7.59 -11.64 24.19
C ALA A 13 6.77 -11.21 22.96
N GLU A 14 5.44 -11.17 23.09
CA GLU A 14 4.52 -10.69 22.05
C GLU A 14 4.81 -9.26 21.60
N LEU A 15 5.22 -8.36 22.50
CA LEU A 15 5.58 -7.00 22.14
C LEU A 15 6.85 -6.96 21.30
N ILE A 16 7.85 -7.72 21.73
CA ILE A 16 9.13 -7.81 21.02
C ILE A 16 8.88 -8.37 19.62
N ILE A 17 8.10 -9.44 19.51
CA ILE A 17 7.72 -10.05 18.23
C ILE A 17 6.99 -9.02 17.36
N SER A 18 5.98 -8.33 17.89
CA SER A 18 5.23 -7.31 17.15
C SER A 18 6.12 -6.17 16.65
N LEU A 19 7.11 -5.74 17.45
CA LEU A 19 8.05 -4.68 17.09
C LEU A 19 9.01 -5.12 15.99
N ILE A 20 9.53 -6.35 16.09
CA ILE A 20 10.39 -6.94 15.05
C ILE A 20 9.61 -7.09 13.74
N SER A 21 8.36 -7.55 13.80
CA SER A 21 7.48 -7.67 12.65
C SER A 21 7.15 -6.31 12.02
N ALA A 22 6.82 -5.31 12.82
CA ALA A 22 6.58 -3.96 12.34
C ALA A 22 7.84 -3.35 11.68
N ALA A 23 9.01 -3.57 12.28
CA ALA A 23 10.29 -3.14 11.72
C ALA A 23 10.59 -3.84 10.39
N ALA A 24 10.32 -5.14 10.27
CA ALA A 24 10.46 -5.89 9.01
C ALA A 24 9.54 -5.34 7.91
N GLY A 25 8.28 -5.04 8.23
CA GLY A 25 7.33 -4.42 7.31
C GLY A 25 7.78 -3.03 6.85
N LEU A 26 8.21 -2.17 7.79
CA LEU A 26 8.76 -0.84 7.47
C LEU A 26 10.03 -0.93 6.62
N ALA A 27 10.92 -1.86 6.93
CA ALA A 27 12.14 -2.09 6.15
C ALA A 27 11.79 -2.50 4.70
N ALA A 28 10.83 -3.40 4.52
CA ALA A 28 10.35 -3.79 3.19
C ALA A 28 9.79 -2.58 2.41
N ILE A 29 8.92 -1.79 3.03
CA ILE A 29 8.39 -0.55 2.42
C ILE A 29 9.53 0.40 2.04
N LYS A 30 10.50 0.60 2.94
CA LYS A 30 11.65 1.50 2.70
C LYS A 30 12.52 1.03 1.55
N ILE A 31 12.77 -0.28 1.43
CA ILE A 31 13.54 -0.87 0.33
C ILE A 31 12.81 -0.66 -1.00
N VAL A 32 11.51 -0.96 -1.06
CA VAL A 32 10.69 -0.81 -2.27
C VAL A 32 10.57 0.66 -2.66
N HIS A 33 10.32 1.55 -1.68
CA HIS A 33 10.23 2.98 -1.89
C HIS A 33 11.50 3.54 -2.55
N ARG A 34 12.68 3.17 -2.04
CA ARG A 34 13.98 3.56 -2.62
C ARG A 34 14.16 3.07 -4.06
N LYS A 35 13.70 1.86 -4.38
CA LYS A 35 13.80 1.29 -5.74
C LYS A 35 12.80 1.90 -6.72
N SER A 36 11.67 2.39 -6.22
CA SER A 36 10.54 2.82 -7.03
C SER A 36 10.67 4.24 -7.61
N GLY A 37 11.71 5.00 -7.24
CA GLY A 37 12.01 6.32 -7.79
C GLY A 37 11.15 7.48 -7.25
N TRP A 38 10.15 7.20 -6.42
CA TRP A 38 9.19 8.17 -5.84
C TRP A 38 9.77 8.97 -4.66
N HIS A 39 10.94 9.58 -4.84
CA HIS A 39 11.71 10.23 -3.77
C HIS A 39 10.97 11.37 -3.02
N SER A 40 9.93 11.94 -3.60
CA SER A 40 9.21 13.09 -3.04
C SER A 40 8.09 12.74 -2.06
N ALA A 41 7.67 11.47 -1.98
CA ALA A 41 6.57 11.09 -1.09
C ALA A 41 7.12 10.60 0.27
N PRO A 42 6.65 11.16 1.41
CA PRO A 42 7.06 10.72 2.74
C PRO A 42 6.36 9.42 3.16
N VAL A 43 6.44 8.37 2.32
CA VAL A 43 5.70 7.10 2.51
C VAL A 43 6.12 6.41 3.80
N THR A 44 7.43 6.30 4.03
CA THR A 44 7.97 5.62 5.21
C THR A 44 7.58 6.35 6.51
N ASP A 45 7.67 7.69 6.51
CA ASP A 45 7.31 8.50 7.68
C ASP A 45 5.81 8.40 7.98
N LEU A 46 4.96 8.39 6.95
CA LEU A 46 3.52 8.27 7.14
C LEU A 46 3.13 6.91 7.72
N VAL A 47 3.72 5.83 7.22
CA VAL A 47 3.47 4.48 7.75
C VAL A 47 4.02 4.34 9.17
N PHE A 48 5.20 4.90 9.44
CA PHE A 48 5.77 4.93 10.79
C PHE A 48 4.85 5.68 11.76
N ASN A 49 4.34 6.86 11.38
CA ASN A 49 3.38 7.61 12.18
C ASN A 49 2.09 6.82 12.43
N GLY A 50 1.59 6.10 11.42
CA GLY A 50 0.46 5.19 11.59
C GLY A 50 0.73 4.07 12.61
N LEU A 51 1.92 3.47 12.58
CA LEU A 51 2.33 2.47 13.57
C LEU A 51 2.45 3.07 14.97
N VAL A 52 2.96 4.30 15.10
CA VAL A 52 2.99 5.02 16.38
C VAL A 52 1.57 5.26 16.90
N ILE A 53 0.62 5.64 16.04
CA ILE A 53 -0.79 5.79 16.43
C ILE A 53 -1.33 4.45 16.95
N ILE A 54 -1.14 3.35 16.24
CA ILE A 54 -1.59 2.02 16.68
C ILE A 54 -0.96 1.67 18.04
N PHE A 55 0.34 1.92 18.20
CA PHE A 55 1.06 1.66 19.44
C PHE A 55 0.53 2.51 20.60
N LEU A 56 0.25 3.79 20.37
CA LEU A 56 -0.32 4.69 21.39
C LEU A 56 -1.72 4.23 21.80
N PHE A 57 -2.57 3.84 20.85
CA PHE A 57 -3.89 3.30 21.17
C PHE A 57 -3.80 1.98 21.91
N TRP A 58 -2.92 1.07 21.50
CA TRP A 58 -2.68 -0.15 22.27
C TRP A 58 -2.15 0.17 23.66
N LYS A 59 -1.24 1.14 23.82
CA LYS A 59 -0.65 1.43 25.14
C LYS A 59 -1.58 2.22 26.07
N PHE A 60 -2.43 3.09 25.53
CA PHE A 60 -3.26 4.01 26.30
C PHE A 60 -4.77 3.81 26.11
N GLY A 61 -5.19 2.74 25.42
CA GLY A 61 -6.61 2.45 25.15
C GLY A 61 -7.44 2.23 26.42
N HIS A 62 -6.84 1.66 27.47
CA HIS A 62 -7.48 1.54 28.78
C HIS A 62 -7.71 2.89 29.45
N VAL A 63 -6.86 3.89 29.20
CA VAL A 63 -7.04 5.27 29.71
C VAL A 63 -8.20 5.97 29.02
N LEU A 64 -8.40 5.70 27.73
CA LEU A 64 -9.55 6.22 26.97
C LEU A 64 -10.87 5.60 27.44
N SER A 65 -10.83 4.34 27.88
CA SER A 65 -12.01 3.60 28.34
C SER A 65 -12.39 3.94 29.79
N ASP A 66 -11.39 4.01 30.68
CA ASP A 66 -11.57 4.31 32.10
C ASP A 66 -10.66 5.47 32.53
N PRO A 67 -11.06 6.72 32.27
CA PRO A 67 -10.23 7.89 32.56
C PRO A 67 -9.97 8.08 34.06
N SER A 68 -10.83 7.58 34.96
CA SER A 68 -10.64 7.65 36.42
C SER A 68 -9.33 7.00 36.89
N LEU A 69 -8.77 6.06 36.12
CA LEU A 69 -7.47 5.43 36.40
C LEU A 69 -6.31 6.43 36.47
N LEU A 70 -6.40 7.56 35.77
CA LEU A 70 -5.36 8.60 35.81
C LEU A 70 -5.23 9.25 37.19
N TRP A 71 -6.34 9.36 37.93
CA TRP A 71 -6.40 10.01 39.23
C TRP A 71 -6.29 9.02 40.39
N GLU A 72 -6.84 7.81 40.24
CA GLU A 72 -6.89 6.83 41.33
C GLU A 72 -5.63 5.96 41.40
N ASN A 73 -5.02 5.59 40.26
CA ASN A 73 -3.87 4.69 40.23
C ASN A 73 -2.96 4.99 39.02
N SER A 74 -2.19 6.08 39.10
CA SER A 74 -1.25 6.50 38.04
C SER A 74 -0.20 5.44 37.68
N SER A 75 0.17 4.56 38.62
CA SER A 75 1.11 3.46 38.38
C SER A 75 0.52 2.35 37.50
N LEU A 76 -0.79 2.10 37.58
CA LEU A 76 -1.48 1.11 36.76
C LEU A 76 -1.51 1.52 35.28
N VAL A 77 -1.47 2.82 34.98
CA VAL A 77 -1.42 3.31 33.60
C VAL A 77 -0.17 2.82 32.86
N VAL A 78 0.97 2.76 33.57
CA VAL A 78 2.24 2.32 32.99
C VAL A 78 2.34 0.79 32.93
N LEU A 79 1.75 0.08 33.90
CA LEU A 79 1.83 -1.37 34.03
C LEU A 79 0.76 -2.12 33.20
N ALA A 80 -0.38 -1.49 32.95
CA ALA A 80 -1.44 -2.08 32.14
C ALA A 80 -0.98 -2.27 30.68
N SER A 81 -1.37 -3.41 30.12
CA SER A 81 -1.21 -3.75 28.72
C SER A 81 -2.52 -3.55 27.99
N GLY A 82 -2.46 -3.04 26.77
CA GLY A 82 -3.61 -2.91 25.90
C GLY A 82 -4.30 -4.24 25.59
N THR A 83 -5.59 -4.14 25.32
CA THR A 83 -6.40 -5.24 24.82
C THR A 83 -6.42 -5.27 23.29
N GLY A 84 -6.87 -6.39 22.71
CA GLY A 84 -7.03 -6.48 21.26
C GLY A 84 -8.02 -5.46 20.68
N LYS A 85 -9.00 -5.00 21.46
CA LYS A 85 -9.96 -3.96 21.03
C LYS A 85 -9.26 -2.62 20.80
N ASP A 86 -8.27 -2.30 21.61
CA ASP A 86 -7.49 -1.07 21.50
C ASP A 86 -6.64 -1.06 20.23
N ILE A 87 -6.12 -2.22 19.82
CA ILE A 87 -5.39 -2.40 18.55
C ILE A 87 -6.32 -2.14 17.37
N ILE A 88 -7.55 -2.68 17.39
CA ILE A 88 -8.53 -2.47 16.32
C ILE A 88 -8.87 -0.98 16.19
N LEU A 89 -9.14 -0.31 17.32
CA LEU A 89 -9.43 1.12 17.33
C LEU A 89 -8.24 1.94 16.81
N GLY A 90 -7.03 1.65 17.28
CA GLY A 90 -5.80 2.29 16.82
C GLY A 90 -5.57 2.08 15.32
N THR A 91 -5.89 0.90 14.80
CA THR A 91 -5.78 0.58 13.37
C THR A 91 -6.76 1.40 12.54
N LEU A 92 -8.02 1.54 12.99
CA LEU A 92 -9.02 2.37 12.31
C LEU A 92 -8.59 3.84 12.24
N VAL A 93 -8.08 4.37 13.36
CA VAL A 93 -7.59 5.76 13.43
C VAL A 93 -6.34 5.94 12.55
N ALA A 94 -5.42 4.97 12.55
CA ALA A 94 -4.25 5.01 11.68
C ALA A 94 -4.62 4.96 10.19
N ILE A 95 -5.60 4.15 9.80
CA ILE A 95 -6.12 4.13 8.42
C ILE A 95 -6.68 5.50 8.05
N LEU A 96 -7.52 6.10 8.90
CA LEU A 96 -8.10 7.41 8.65
C LEU A 96 -7.03 8.50 8.51
N TYR A 97 -6.03 8.49 9.39
CA TYR A 97 -4.88 9.39 9.33
C TYR A 97 -4.09 9.22 8.03
N ILE A 98 -3.73 7.97 7.68
CA ILE A 98 -2.98 7.66 6.46
C ILE A 98 -3.81 8.08 5.24
N SER A 99 -5.10 7.78 5.17
CA SER A 99 -5.97 8.17 4.06
C SER A 99 -6.07 9.69 3.89
N ALA A 100 -6.24 10.43 4.99
CA ALA A 100 -6.33 11.88 4.98
C ALA A 100 -5.02 12.53 4.50
N GLN A 101 -3.88 11.95 4.84
CA GLN A 101 -2.57 12.48 4.47
C GLN A 101 -2.09 11.96 3.10
N ALA A 102 -2.46 10.74 2.71
CA ALA A 102 -2.22 10.16 1.40
C ALA A 102 -2.88 11.01 0.30
N GLY A 103 -4.06 11.56 0.55
CA GLY A 103 -4.73 12.49 -0.37
C GLY A 103 -3.96 13.79 -0.64
N LYS A 104 -2.97 14.12 0.19
CA LYS A 104 -2.08 15.29 0.00
C LYS A 104 -0.79 14.93 -0.74
N THR A 105 -0.56 13.66 -1.04
CA THR A 105 0.62 13.17 -1.76
C THR A 105 0.32 13.01 -3.25
N SER A 106 1.35 13.02 -4.10
CA SER A 106 1.23 12.77 -5.55
C SER A 106 1.02 11.29 -5.91
N LEU A 107 0.94 10.42 -4.90
CA LEU A 107 0.77 8.97 -5.09
C LEU A 107 -0.69 8.61 -5.28
N ASP A 108 -0.94 7.75 -6.25
CA ASP A 108 -2.25 7.15 -6.49
C ASP A 108 -2.59 6.15 -5.38
N GLY A 109 -3.88 5.99 -5.07
CA GLY A 109 -4.35 5.08 -4.03
C GLY A 109 -3.95 3.62 -4.28
N ALA A 110 -3.91 3.21 -5.55
CA ALA A 110 -3.44 1.87 -5.94
C ALA A 110 -1.95 1.65 -5.58
N THR A 111 -1.12 2.69 -5.70
CA THR A 111 0.31 2.61 -5.32
C THR A 111 0.48 2.59 -3.80
N TRP A 112 -0.36 3.32 -3.06
CA TRP A 112 -0.41 3.21 -1.60
C TRP A 112 -0.73 1.80 -1.12
N LEU A 113 -1.71 1.16 -1.75
CA LEU A 113 -2.08 -0.23 -1.45
C LEU A 113 -0.94 -1.20 -1.76
N ASP A 114 -0.19 -1.00 -2.85
CA ASP A 114 0.98 -1.82 -3.15
C ASP A 114 2.05 -1.70 -2.06
N PHE A 115 2.39 -0.48 -1.60
CA PHE A 115 3.32 -0.30 -0.48
C PHE A 115 2.86 -1.02 0.77
N LEU A 116 1.57 -0.91 1.10
CA LEU A 116 0.96 -1.62 2.21
C LEU A 116 1.07 -3.14 2.01
N ALA A 117 0.94 -3.65 0.79
CA ALA A 117 1.13 -5.06 0.48
C ALA A 117 2.55 -5.55 0.81
N TYR A 118 3.59 -4.84 0.38
CA TYR A 118 4.98 -5.21 0.70
C TYR A 118 5.24 -5.19 2.21
N GLY A 119 4.70 -4.20 2.92
CA GLY A 119 4.83 -4.09 4.36
C GLY A 119 4.12 -5.22 5.11
N LEU A 120 2.86 -5.51 4.74
CA LEU A 120 2.08 -6.59 5.35
C LEU A 120 2.66 -7.97 5.04
N THR A 121 3.16 -8.22 3.83
CA THR A 121 3.80 -9.50 3.51
C THR A 121 5.04 -9.73 4.37
N ALA A 122 5.93 -8.74 4.48
CA ALA A 122 7.18 -8.88 5.23
C ALA A 122 6.97 -8.86 6.76
N GLY A 123 6.11 -7.97 7.25
CA GLY A 123 5.79 -7.91 8.68
C GLY A 123 4.96 -9.11 9.13
N GLY A 124 3.97 -9.51 8.32
CA GLY A 124 3.13 -10.68 8.57
C GLY A 124 3.92 -11.98 8.56
N SER A 125 4.81 -12.19 7.58
CA SER A 125 5.65 -13.39 7.56
C SER A 125 6.54 -13.48 8.81
N MET A 126 7.18 -12.38 9.20
CA MET A 126 7.99 -12.33 10.41
C MET A 126 7.16 -12.58 11.67
N TYR A 127 5.94 -12.03 11.74
CA TYR A 127 5.02 -12.26 12.86
C TYR A 127 4.67 -13.74 13.00
N PHE A 128 4.24 -14.38 11.91
CA PHE A 128 3.84 -15.80 11.94
C PHE A 128 5.01 -16.77 12.17
N ILE A 129 6.23 -16.40 11.75
CA ILE A 129 7.44 -17.20 12.03
C ILE A 129 7.83 -17.10 13.50
N LEU A 130 7.74 -15.92 14.11
CA LEU A 130 8.16 -15.71 15.50
C LEU A 130 7.07 -16.06 16.52
N HIS A 131 5.81 -15.84 16.17
CA HIS A 131 4.65 -16.12 17.01
C HIS A 131 4.12 -17.52 16.73
N GLN A 132 4.68 -18.50 17.43
CA GLN A 132 4.22 -19.89 17.37
C GLN A 132 3.08 -20.09 18.37
N GLU A 133 1.87 -20.31 17.86
CA GLU A 133 0.75 -20.70 18.71
C GLU A 133 0.86 -22.18 19.12
N PRO A 134 0.25 -22.57 20.26
CA PRO A 134 0.27 -23.95 20.72
C PRO A 134 -0.20 -24.89 19.62
N SER A 135 0.73 -25.75 19.23
CA SER A 135 0.58 -26.66 18.10
C SER A 135 -0.44 -27.76 18.43
N PHE A 136 -1.24 -28.13 17.43
CA PHE A 136 -2.22 -29.21 17.57
C PHE A 136 -1.52 -30.56 17.42
N VAL A 137 -1.89 -31.51 18.27
CA VAL A 137 -1.48 -32.91 18.18
C VAL A 137 -2.38 -33.60 17.17
N PHE A 138 -1.88 -33.76 15.95
CA PHE A 138 -2.56 -34.57 14.95
C PHE A 138 -2.11 -36.03 15.11
N ALA A 139 -3.00 -36.89 15.62
CA ALA A 139 -2.73 -38.33 15.64
C ALA A 139 -3.06 -38.89 14.25
N TRP A 140 -2.04 -39.34 13.54
CA TRP A 140 -2.23 -39.86 12.20
C TRP A 140 -2.93 -41.24 12.26
N PRO A 141 -3.96 -41.55 11.43
CA PRO A 141 -4.71 -42.81 11.51
C PRO A 141 -3.92 -44.13 11.46
N TRP A 142 -2.66 -44.09 11.04
CA TRP A 142 -1.76 -45.24 10.93
C TRP A 142 -0.54 -45.16 11.85
N GLU A 143 -0.45 -44.15 12.72
CA GLU A 143 0.59 -44.10 13.75
C GLU A 143 0.13 -44.89 14.98
N THR A 144 0.79 -46.02 15.22
CA THR A 144 0.60 -46.89 16.39
C THR A 144 1.40 -46.45 17.60
N ASP A 145 2.42 -45.59 17.42
CA ASP A 145 3.22 -45.01 18.50
C ASP A 145 2.78 -43.58 18.80
N SER A 146 2.46 -43.34 20.07
CA SER A 146 1.90 -42.11 20.64
C SER A 146 2.91 -40.94 20.73
N ALA A 147 3.76 -40.74 19.73
CA ALA A 147 4.55 -39.52 19.60
C ALA A 147 3.71 -38.45 18.92
N ALA A 148 2.88 -37.79 19.72
CA ALA A 148 2.07 -36.65 19.34
C ALA A 148 2.88 -35.59 18.56
N PHE A 149 2.82 -35.59 17.23
CA PHE A 149 3.45 -34.56 16.42
C PHE A 149 2.65 -33.26 16.50
N SER A 150 3.24 -32.28 17.18
CA SER A 150 2.72 -30.92 17.26
C SER A 150 2.97 -30.19 15.95
N GLN A 151 1.90 -29.82 15.25
CA GLN A 151 1.98 -29.11 13.97
C GLN A 151 2.10 -27.59 14.19
N PRO A 152 3.20 -26.93 13.75
CA PRO A 152 3.38 -25.48 13.90
C PRO A 152 2.61 -24.72 12.82
N VAL A 153 1.29 -24.61 13.01
CA VAL A 153 0.35 -23.98 12.06
C VAL A 153 0.78 -22.56 11.67
N SER A 154 1.21 -21.74 12.64
CA SER A 154 1.68 -20.37 12.39
C SER A 154 2.86 -20.34 11.43
N LEU A 155 3.80 -21.30 11.57
CA LEU A 155 4.97 -21.40 10.69
C LEU A 155 4.55 -21.61 9.22
N TYR A 156 3.53 -22.43 8.96
CA TYR A 156 3.05 -22.68 7.59
C TYR A 156 2.56 -21.39 6.93
N MET A 157 1.80 -20.57 7.66
CA MET A 157 1.36 -19.27 7.16
C MET A 157 2.55 -18.32 6.92
N GLY A 158 3.51 -18.31 7.84
CA GLY A 158 4.75 -17.54 7.72
C GLY A 158 5.53 -17.91 6.45
N ILE A 159 5.76 -19.20 6.22
CA ILE A 159 6.46 -19.71 5.03
C ILE A 159 5.73 -19.32 3.75
N LEU A 160 4.40 -19.48 3.70
CA LEU A 160 3.61 -19.11 2.52
C LEU A 160 3.71 -17.60 2.23
N LEU A 161 3.72 -16.75 3.26
CA LEU A 161 3.96 -15.31 3.08
C LEU A 161 5.40 -14.98 2.67
N VAL A 162 6.40 -15.74 3.14
CA VAL A 162 7.78 -15.61 2.65
C VAL A 162 7.86 -15.93 1.15
N LEU A 163 7.17 -16.97 0.67
CA LEU A 163 7.12 -17.29 -0.76
C LEU A 163 6.51 -16.15 -1.58
N LEU A 164 5.46 -15.51 -1.07
CA LEU A 164 4.89 -14.31 -1.69
C LEU A 164 5.88 -13.13 -1.68
N GLY A 165 6.59 -12.92 -0.57
CA GLY A 165 7.63 -11.89 -0.46
C GLY A 165 8.79 -12.14 -1.43
N LEU A 166 9.19 -13.40 -1.61
CA LEU A 166 10.20 -13.80 -2.58
C LEU A 166 9.73 -13.53 -4.01
N ARG A 167 8.48 -13.86 -4.33
CA ARG A 167 7.86 -13.50 -5.62
C ARG A 167 7.97 -11.99 -5.89
N PHE A 168 7.64 -11.17 -4.90
CA PHE A 168 7.73 -9.71 -4.99
C PHE A 168 9.14 -9.17 -5.21
N ILE A 169 10.17 -9.91 -4.81
CA ILE A 169 11.58 -9.52 -5.03
C ILE A 169 12.09 -10.01 -6.38
N LEU A 170 11.73 -11.24 -6.78
CA LEU A 170 12.25 -11.91 -7.97
C LEU A 170 11.55 -11.51 -9.26
N LEU A 171 10.28 -11.13 -9.19
CA LEU A 171 9.49 -10.75 -10.37
C LEU A 171 9.39 -9.23 -10.47
N PRO A 172 9.38 -8.67 -11.69
CA PRO A 172 9.21 -7.24 -11.88
C PRO A 172 7.89 -6.78 -11.25
N PRO A 173 7.85 -5.58 -10.65
CA PRO A 173 6.62 -5.02 -10.13
C PRO A 173 5.59 -4.97 -11.26
N GLY A 174 4.41 -5.51 -11.00
CA GLY A 174 3.31 -5.51 -11.94
C GLY A 174 2.69 -4.12 -12.12
N ARG A 175 1.44 -4.09 -12.56
CA ARG A 175 0.64 -2.85 -12.61
C ARG A 175 0.39 -2.32 -11.18
N ARG A 176 0.02 -1.05 -11.08
CA ARG A 176 -0.35 -0.43 -9.80
C ARG A 176 -1.56 -1.16 -9.20
N GLY A 177 -1.53 -1.43 -7.90
CA GLY A 177 -2.55 -2.14 -7.15
C GLY A 177 -2.48 -3.67 -7.27
N THR A 178 -1.67 -4.20 -8.19
CA THR A 178 -1.57 -5.65 -8.41
C THR A 178 -0.88 -6.35 -7.23
N ALA A 179 0.09 -5.73 -6.55
CA ALA A 179 0.74 -6.38 -5.41
C ALA A 179 -0.24 -6.58 -4.25
N PHE A 180 -1.09 -5.59 -3.98
CA PHE A 180 -2.13 -5.69 -2.97
C PHE A 180 -3.19 -6.75 -3.30
N SER A 181 -3.67 -6.79 -4.54
CA SER A 181 -4.59 -7.83 -4.98
C SER A 181 -3.99 -9.24 -4.84
N PHE A 182 -2.72 -9.42 -5.23
CA PHE A 182 -2.01 -10.69 -5.04
C PHE A 182 -1.85 -11.06 -3.57
N LEU A 183 -1.57 -10.09 -2.68
CA LEU A 183 -1.54 -10.34 -1.24
C LEU A 183 -2.88 -10.91 -0.76
N LEU A 184 -4.01 -10.29 -1.11
CA LEU A 184 -5.32 -10.76 -0.65
C LEU A 184 -5.65 -12.17 -1.17
N ILE A 185 -5.39 -12.43 -2.45
CA ILE A 185 -5.58 -13.75 -3.06
C ILE A 185 -4.71 -14.79 -2.36
N TRP A 186 -3.42 -14.50 -2.23
CA TRP A 186 -2.47 -15.43 -1.64
C TRP A 186 -2.72 -15.65 -0.16
N PHE A 187 -3.02 -14.59 0.60
CA PHE A 187 -3.33 -14.66 2.03
C PHE A 187 -4.59 -15.50 2.27
N GLY A 188 -5.66 -15.27 1.50
CA GLY A 188 -6.88 -16.06 1.61
C GLY A 188 -6.68 -17.52 1.25
N LEU A 189 -6.01 -17.81 0.13
CA LEU A 189 -5.74 -19.19 -0.28
C LEU A 189 -4.82 -19.91 0.71
N SER A 190 -3.77 -19.23 1.18
CA SER A 190 -2.85 -19.75 2.20
C SER A 190 -3.58 -20.02 3.51
N GLY A 191 -4.44 -19.10 3.96
CA GLY A 191 -5.25 -19.26 5.15
C GLY A 191 -6.21 -20.45 5.06
N LEU A 192 -6.81 -20.71 3.89
CA LEU A 192 -7.63 -21.90 3.65
C LEU A 192 -6.80 -23.18 3.74
N ILE A 193 -5.62 -23.23 3.12
CA ILE A 193 -4.71 -24.39 3.18
C ILE A 193 -4.29 -24.66 4.63
N VAL A 194 -3.85 -23.62 5.34
CA VAL A 194 -3.40 -23.71 6.74
C VAL A 194 -4.55 -24.10 7.66
N SER A 195 -5.78 -23.69 7.35
CA SER A 195 -6.98 -24.04 8.13
C SER A 195 -7.25 -25.55 8.18
N LEU A 196 -6.79 -26.33 7.19
CA LEU A 196 -6.93 -27.80 7.17
C LEU A 196 -6.12 -28.48 8.28
N PHE A 197 -5.07 -27.82 8.75
CA PHE A 197 -4.16 -28.33 9.79
C PHE A 197 -4.47 -27.73 11.18
N SER A 198 -5.55 -26.96 11.30
CA SER A 198 -5.94 -26.27 12.54
C SER A 198 -7.29 -26.78 13.03
N PRO A 199 -7.53 -26.85 14.35
CA PRO A 199 -8.85 -27.17 14.87
C PRO A 199 -9.86 -26.12 14.42
N GLN A 200 -10.91 -26.58 13.73
CA GLN A 200 -11.97 -25.72 13.23
C GLN A 200 -13.27 -25.98 14.00
N THR A 201 -13.83 -24.92 14.58
CA THR A 201 -15.20 -24.97 15.07
C THR A 201 -16.14 -24.79 13.88
N ILE A 202 -16.80 -25.88 13.49
CA ILE A 202 -17.78 -25.87 12.40
C ILE A 202 -18.90 -24.91 12.79
N TRP A 203 -19.16 -23.92 11.94
CA TRP A 203 -20.23 -22.96 12.17
C TRP A 203 -21.41 -23.16 11.23
N ARG A 204 -21.18 -23.01 9.91
CA ARG A 204 -22.25 -23.10 8.90
C ARG A 204 -21.70 -23.67 7.59
N TRP A 205 -22.50 -24.51 6.92
CA TRP A 205 -22.13 -25.21 5.67
C TRP A 205 -20.83 -26.02 5.75
N GLY A 206 -20.51 -26.56 6.92
CA GLY A 206 -19.28 -27.33 7.13
C GLY A 206 -18.02 -26.48 7.27
N LEU A 207 -18.14 -25.14 7.27
CA LEU A 207 -17.01 -24.21 7.37
C LEU A 207 -17.00 -23.47 8.71
N SER A 208 -15.80 -23.12 9.18
CA SER A 208 -15.59 -22.25 10.34
C SER A 208 -15.73 -20.77 9.98
N SER A 209 -15.96 -19.93 10.99
CA SER A 209 -15.98 -18.47 10.83
C SER A 209 -14.66 -17.93 10.26
N GLY A 210 -13.52 -18.50 10.65
CA GLY A 210 -12.21 -18.15 10.09
C GLY A 210 -12.06 -18.53 8.62
N GLN A 211 -12.57 -19.70 8.22
CA GLN A 211 -12.54 -20.14 6.82
C GLN A 211 -13.38 -19.24 5.91
N PHE A 212 -14.50 -18.70 6.39
CA PHE A 212 -15.26 -17.71 5.63
C PHE A 212 -14.44 -16.44 5.37
N VAL A 213 -13.73 -15.94 6.37
CA VAL A 213 -12.85 -14.78 6.21
C VAL A 213 -11.78 -15.04 5.15
N TYR A 214 -11.13 -16.21 5.20
CA TYR A 214 -10.15 -16.62 4.19
C TYR A 214 -10.74 -16.83 2.80
N LEU A 215 -12.03 -17.14 2.69
CA LEU A 215 -12.73 -17.28 1.40
C LEU A 215 -13.10 -15.91 0.79
N PHE A 216 -13.36 -14.89 1.60
CA PHE A 216 -13.67 -13.55 1.09
C PHE A 216 -12.44 -12.82 0.55
N PHE A 217 -11.26 -13.02 1.13
CA PHE A 217 -10.04 -12.33 0.71
C PHE A 217 -9.68 -12.52 -0.78
N PRO A 218 -9.69 -13.74 -1.35
CA PRO A 218 -9.40 -13.95 -2.76
C PRO A 218 -10.45 -13.34 -3.68
N ILE A 219 -11.72 -13.38 -3.29
CA ILE A 219 -12.81 -12.77 -4.05
C ILE A 219 -12.59 -11.26 -4.14
N ILE A 220 -12.30 -10.61 -3.00
CA ILE A 220 -12.00 -9.18 -2.96
C ILE A 220 -10.74 -8.86 -3.78
N GLY A 221 -9.69 -9.67 -3.64
CA GLY A 221 -8.44 -9.49 -4.40
C GLY A 221 -8.65 -9.59 -5.91
N MET A 222 -9.46 -10.54 -6.38
CA MET A 222 -9.80 -10.67 -7.80
C MET A 222 -10.59 -9.47 -8.32
N ILE A 223 -11.58 -9.01 -7.56
CA ILE A 223 -12.38 -7.82 -7.90
C ILE A 223 -11.47 -6.58 -7.98
N LEU A 224 -10.56 -6.41 -7.01
CA LEU A 224 -9.62 -5.30 -7.01
C LEU A 224 -8.64 -5.36 -8.18
N ASP A 225 -8.08 -6.53 -8.51
CA ASP A 225 -7.19 -6.66 -9.69
C ASP A 225 -7.92 -6.32 -10.99
N TRP A 226 -9.18 -6.73 -11.13
CA TRP A 226 -10.01 -6.38 -12.27
C TRP A 226 -10.31 -4.87 -12.32
N LEU A 227 -10.60 -4.23 -11.19
CA LEU A 227 -10.80 -2.78 -11.11
C LEU A 227 -9.53 -2.02 -11.47
N PHE A 228 -8.38 -2.40 -10.91
CA PHE A 228 -7.09 -1.80 -11.24
C PHE A 228 -6.72 -1.99 -12.71
N PHE A 229 -7.01 -3.16 -13.28
CA PHE A 229 -6.87 -3.39 -14.71
C PHE A 229 -7.66 -2.38 -15.55
N ARG A 230 -8.95 -2.22 -15.21
CA ARG A 230 -9.86 -1.33 -15.93
C ARG A 230 -9.40 0.12 -15.83
N MET A 231 -8.98 0.57 -14.64
CA MET A 231 -8.50 1.93 -14.43
C MET A 231 -7.20 2.20 -15.19
N GLU A 232 -6.24 1.27 -15.16
CA GLU A 232 -4.98 1.41 -15.90
C GLU A 232 -5.22 1.44 -17.42
N LYS A 233 -6.09 0.56 -17.93
CA LYS A 233 -6.47 0.53 -19.35
C LYS A 233 -7.06 1.88 -19.81
N ASN A 234 -8.03 2.40 -19.06
CA ASN A 234 -8.65 3.70 -19.37
C ASN A 234 -7.61 4.83 -19.37
N ARG A 235 -6.67 4.82 -18.43
CA ARG A 235 -5.61 5.84 -18.36
C ARG A 235 -4.72 5.80 -19.60
N LEU A 236 -4.32 4.60 -20.04
CA LEU A 236 -3.48 4.45 -21.22
C LEU A 236 -4.19 4.94 -22.48
N GLU A 237 -5.46 4.59 -22.67
CA GLU A 237 -6.28 5.05 -23.80
C GLU A 237 -6.38 6.59 -23.85
N HIS A 238 -6.62 7.25 -22.72
CA HIS A 238 -6.63 8.73 -22.66
C HIS A 238 -5.26 9.35 -22.99
N THR A 239 -4.16 8.75 -22.54
CA THR A 239 -2.82 9.28 -22.87
C THR A 239 -2.45 9.09 -24.34
N THR A 240 -2.81 7.96 -24.95
CA THR A 240 -2.59 7.71 -26.37
C THR A 240 -3.42 8.66 -27.21
N SER A 241 -4.71 8.81 -26.90
CA SER A 241 -5.60 9.75 -27.59
C SER A 241 -5.11 11.21 -27.48
N ARG A 242 -4.60 11.62 -26.31
CA ARG A 242 -4.01 12.95 -26.13
C ARG A 242 -2.71 13.14 -26.91
N LYS A 243 -1.84 12.12 -26.96
CA LYS A 243 -0.61 12.16 -27.77
C LYS A 243 -0.94 12.27 -29.26
N GLU A 244 -1.88 11.46 -29.75
CA GLU A 244 -2.33 11.53 -31.15
C GLU A 244 -2.89 12.91 -31.48
N MET A 245 -3.75 13.46 -30.62
CA MET A 245 -4.31 14.80 -30.79
C MET A 245 -3.21 15.88 -30.85
N ASN A 246 -2.24 15.85 -29.92
CA ASN A 246 -1.11 16.78 -29.94
C ASN A 246 -0.29 16.65 -31.24
N THR A 247 -0.01 15.43 -31.72
CA THR A 247 0.72 15.24 -32.98
C THR A 247 -0.06 15.72 -34.21
N MET A 248 -1.40 15.65 -34.18
CA MET A 248 -2.25 16.20 -35.23
C MET A 248 -2.29 17.73 -35.19
N THR A 249 -2.37 18.33 -33.99
CA THR A 249 -2.29 19.78 -33.80
C THR A 249 -0.93 20.34 -34.24
N ASP A 250 0.17 19.68 -33.87
CA ASP A 250 1.53 20.09 -34.26
C ASP A 250 1.72 20.01 -35.79
N LYS A 251 1.22 18.94 -36.43
CA LYS A 251 1.23 18.82 -37.90
C LYS A 251 0.39 19.90 -38.58
N ASN A 252 -0.77 20.24 -38.04
CA ASN A 252 -1.63 21.29 -38.60
C ASN A 252 -1.01 22.67 -38.41
N ASN A 253 -0.40 22.95 -37.26
CA ASN A 253 0.33 24.19 -37.01
C ASN A 253 1.53 24.34 -37.94
N SER A 254 2.32 23.27 -38.14
CA SER A 254 3.43 23.28 -39.10
C SER A 254 2.96 23.62 -40.51
N LYS A 255 1.88 23.00 -41.00
CA LYS A 255 1.32 23.31 -42.32
C LYS A 255 0.79 24.74 -42.43
N ALA A 256 0.13 25.24 -41.38
CA ALA A 256 -0.36 26.62 -41.35
C ALA A 256 0.80 27.63 -41.34
N GLN A 257 1.88 27.31 -40.63
CA GLN A 257 3.09 28.12 -40.57
C GLN A 257 3.84 28.14 -41.91
N ASP A 258 3.93 27.00 -42.60
CA ASP A 258 4.50 26.91 -43.95
C ASP A 258 3.69 27.72 -44.98
N LEU A 259 2.35 27.67 -44.90
CA LEU A 259 1.45 28.49 -45.72
C LEU A 259 1.64 29.99 -45.48
N GLN A 260 1.76 30.39 -44.22
CA GLN A 260 1.96 31.79 -43.84
C GLN A 260 3.34 32.31 -44.28
N GLU A 261 4.37 31.44 -44.25
CA GLU A 261 5.71 31.78 -44.72
C GLU A 261 5.76 31.90 -46.25
N GLN A 262 5.02 31.06 -46.98
CA GLN A 262 4.83 31.18 -48.43
C GLN A 262 4.07 32.47 -48.79
N GLU A 263 3.01 32.83 -48.08
CA GLU A 263 2.32 34.11 -48.27
C GLU A 263 3.24 35.31 -48.02
N ASN A 264 4.06 35.26 -46.98
CA ASN A 264 5.03 36.32 -46.69
C ASN A 264 6.13 36.42 -47.77
N LYS A 265 6.61 35.30 -48.32
CA LYS A 265 7.54 35.28 -49.45
C LYS A 265 6.88 35.85 -50.72
N ASN A 266 5.62 35.51 -50.98
CA ASN A 266 4.86 36.06 -52.12
C ASN A 266 4.58 37.56 -51.97
N ARG A 267 4.24 38.04 -50.76
CA ARG A 267 4.09 39.48 -50.48
C ARG A 267 5.40 40.23 -50.67
N LYS A 268 6.54 39.68 -50.20
CA LYS A 268 7.86 40.29 -50.44
C LYS A 268 8.20 40.33 -51.93
N LYS A 269 7.89 39.27 -52.69
CA LYS A 269 8.15 39.22 -54.14
C LYS A 269 7.31 40.22 -54.93
N ASN A 270 6.03 40.40 -54.56
CA ASN A 270 5.14 41.40 -55.18
C ASN A 270 5.42 42.84 -54.72
N SER A 271 6.05 43.04 -53.55
CA SER A 271 6.48 44.37 -53.10
C SER A 271 7.66 44.94 -53.90
N HIS A 272 8.34 44.13 -54.72
CA HIS A 272 9.44 44.56 -55.58
C HIS A 272 9.02 44.86 -57.03
N THR A 273 7.76 44.65 -57.41
CA THR A 273 7.24 44.97 -58.75
C THR A 273 6.31 46.19 -58.79
N GLY A 274 5.96 46.76 -57.64
CA GLY A 274 5.27 48.04 -57.55
C GLY A 274 6.24 49.15 -57.21
N GLY A 275 6.79 49.82 -58.23
CA GLY A 275 7.50 51.08 -58.05
C GLY A 275 6.56 52.11 -57.43
N VAL A 276 6.69 52.33 -56.11
CA VAL A 276 5.96 53.39 -55.41
C VAL A 276 6.88 54.59 -55.31
N ASP A 277 6.56 55.56 -56.16
CA ASP A 277 7.05 56.92 -56.19
C ASP A 277 6.90 57.58 -54.81
N LYS A 278 8.01 58.02 -54.22
CA LYS A 278 8.04 58.72 -52.93
C LYS A 278 7.47 60.12 -53.09
N LYS A 279 6.14 60.27 -53.03
CA LYS A 279 5.52 61.56 -52.68
C LYS A 279 5.45 61.70 -51.17
N LEU A 280 6.44 62.42 -50.64
CA LEU A 280 6.41 63.09 -49.34
C LEU A 280 5.15 63.97 -49.25
N ASN A 281 4.23 63.62 -48.34
CA ASN A 281 3.34 64.56 -47.65
C ASN A 281 2.59 63.83 -46.53
N GLY A 282 3.23 63.78 -45.35
CA GLY A 282 2.57 63.45 -44.09
C GLY A 282 2.21 64.73 -43.35
N PRO A 283 1.01 64.85 -42.76
CA PRO A 283 0.53 66.06 -42.09
C PRO A 283 1.10 66.11 -40.67
N ASN A 284 2.38 66.45 -40.53
CA ASN A 284 2.87 66.96 -39.25
C ASN A 284 4.16 67.74 -39.46
N ARG A 285 4.01 69.05 -39.61
CA ARG A 285 5.11 70.02 -39.58
C ARG A 285 4.98 70.78 -38.25
N PRO A 286 5.97 70.74 -37.34
CA PRO A 286 5.95 71.62 -36.19
C PRO A 286 6.27 73.04 -36.67
N SER A 287 5.55 74.00 -36.13
CA SER A 287 5.85 75.42 -36.26
C SER A 287 6.83 75.83 -35.16
N THR A 288 7.77 76.71 -35.56
CA THR A 288 8.87 77.35 -34.82
C THR A 288 10.01 76.46 -34.35
#